data_AF-A0A9E5AJ82-F1
#
_entry.id   AF-A0A9E5AJ82-F1
#
_cell.length_a   1.000
_cell.length_b   1.000
_cell.length_c   1.000
_cell.angle_alpha   90.00
_cell.angle_beta   90.00
_cell.angle_gamma   90.00
#
_symmetry.space_group_name_H-M   'P 1'
#
loop_
_entity.id
_entity.type
_entity.pdbx_description
1 polymer ?
#
loop_
_entity_poly.entity_id
_entity_poly.type
_entity_poly.pdbx_seq_one_letter_code
_entity_poly.pdbx_strand_id
1 'polypeptide(L)'
;MGRCCGGKNAGKPISWGRYAAGLGVFCTYHGAIGAVLHVAAVPVPALRKVRDFHWQVATTDLREILRRRDINVGDRPLTDASDEPACDVPPAAS
;
A
#
# COMPACT_ATOMS: atom_id res chain seq x y z
N MET A 1 -24.72 -5.41 15.93
CA MET A 1 -23.36 -5.64 15.36
C MET A 1 -23.08 -4.51 14.38
N GLY A 2 -22.17 -3.60 14.69
CA GLY A 2 -21.80 -2.51 13.76
C GLY A 2 -20.90 -3.07 12.66
N ARG A 3 -21.31 -2.99 11.40
CA ARG A 3 -20.42 -3.22 10.26
C ARG A 3 -19.40 -2.08 10.27
N CYS A 4 -18.12 -2.38 10.45
CA CYS A 4 -17.05 -1.43 10.15
C CYS A 4 -17.04 -1.22 8.63
N CYS A 5 -17.82 -0.26 8.13
CA CYS A 5 -17.63 0.26 6.78
C CYS A 5 -16.21 0.85 6.78
N GLY A 6 -15.35 0.42 5.86
CA GLY A 6 -13.98 0.92 5.78
C GLY A 6 -13.96 2.46 5.79
N GLY A 7 -12.87 3.07 6.27
CA GLY A 7 -12.79 4.52 6.43
C GLY A 7 -13.20 5.30 5.18
N LYS A 8 -13.43 6.62 5.29
CA LYS A 8 -14.02 7.52 4.26
C LYS A 8 -13.55 7.37 2.80
N ASN A 9 -12.44 6.68 2.56
CA ASN A 9 -11.83 6.43 1.25
C ASN A 9 -11.78 4.93 0.83
N ALA A 10 -12.36 4.02 1.60
CA ALA A 10 -12.42 2.61 1.24
C ALA A 10 -13.22 2.41 -0.05
N GLY A 11 -12.68 1.64 -1.00
CA GLY A 11 -13.31 1.37 -2.30
C GLY A 11 -13.22 2.50 -3.34
N LYS A 12 -12.85 3.73 -2.94
CA LYS A 12 -12.73 4.85 -3.89
C LYS A 12 -11.51 4.69 -4.79
N PRO A 13 -11.60 5.09 -6.07
CA PRO A 13 -10.45 5.07 -6.97
C PRO A 13 -9.33 5.97 -6.44
N ILE A 14 -8.10 5.45 -6.51
CA ILE A 14 -6.88 6.22 -6.26
C ILE A 14 -6.45 6.88 -7.57
N SER A 15 -6.13 8.16 -7.54
CA SER A 15 -5.58 8.83 -8.72
C SER A 15 -4.19 8.29 -9.06
N TRP A 16 -3.81 8.36 -10.34
CA TRP A 16 -2.53 7.80 -10.76
C TRP A 16 -1.34 8.45 -10.05
N GLY A 17 -1.41 9.77 -9.85
CA GLY A 17 -0.40 10.51 -9.09
C GLY A 17 -0.28 10.08 -7.63
N ARG A 18 -1.39 9.77 -6.95
CA ARG A 18 -1.35 9.27 -5.56
C ARG A 18 -0.79 7.86 -5.47
N TYR A 19 -1.14 6.99 -6.42
CA TYR A 19 -0.55 5.66 -6.51
C TYR A 19 0.96 5.73 -6.77
N ALA A 20 1.38 6.53 -7.76
CA ALA A 20 2.79 6.70 -8.10
C ALA A 20 3.59 7.30 -6.92
N ALA A 21 3.01 8.26 -6.19
CA ALA A 21 3.62 8.81 -4.99
C ALA A 21 3.78 7.74 -3.89
N GLY A 22 2.73 6.95 -3.61
CA GLY A 22 2.80 5.86 -2.63
C GLY A 22 3.83 4.80 -3.01
N LEU A 23 3.84 4.40 -4.28
CA LEU A 23 4.83 3.47 -4.83
C LEU A 23 6.25 4.02 -4.73
N GLY A 24 6.44 5.31 -5.05
CA GLY A 24 7.71 5.99 -4.93
C GLY A 24 8.23 6.03 -3.48
N VAL A 25 7.37 6.35 -2.52
CA VAL A 25 7.71 6.32 -1.08
C VAL A 25 8.12 4.92 -0.65
N PHE A 26 7.35 3.89 -1.02
CA PHE A 26 7.66 2.50 -0.72
C PHE A 26 9.04 2.10 -1.26
N CYS A 27 9.27 2.31 -2.55
CA CYS A 27 10.53 1.96 -3.22
C CYS A 27 11.72 2.71 -2.62
N THR A 28 11.56 4.01 -2.36
CA THR A 28 12.64 4.85 -1.82
C THR A 28 13.00 4.41 -0.40
N TYR A 29 12.01 4.18 0.47
CA TYR A 29 12.24 3.76 1.84
C TYR A 29 12.96 2.42 1.89
N HIS A 30 12.41 1.38 1.25
CA HIS A 30 12.99 0.04 1.32
C HIS A 30 14.32 -0.05 0.58
N GLY A 31 14.48 0.67 -0.53
CA GLY A 31 15.75 0.76 -1.27
C GLY A 31 16.84 1.46 -0.45
N ALA A 32 16.53 2.63 0.13
CA ALA A 32 17.50 3.38 0.93
C ALA A 32 17.91 2.61 2.20
N ILE A 33 16.95 2.04 2.94
CA ILE A 33 17.25 1.24 4.13
C ILE A 33 18.04 -0.01 3.75
N GLY A 34 17.68 -0.70 2.66
CA GLY A 34 18.43 -1.85 2.16
C GLY A 34 19.88 -1.51 1.82
N ALA A 35 20.12 -0.36 1.18
CA ALA A 35 21.47 0.11 0.84
C ALA A 35 22.29 0.49 2.09
N VAL A 36 21.71 1.23 3.02
CA VAL A 36 22.36 1.59 4.30
C VAL A 36 22.73 0.34 5.09
N LEU A 37 21.80 -0.61 5.20
CA LEU A 37 22.02 -1.86 5.92
C LEU A 37 23.02 -2.77 5.20
N HIS A 38 23.14 -2.71 3.88
CA HIS A 38 24.16 -3.45 3.14
C HIS A 38 25.57 -3.03 3.56
N VAL A 39 25.81 -1.72 3.70
CA VAL A 39 27.09 -1.17 4.17
C VAL A 39 27.28 -1.44 5.67
N ALA A 40 26.27 -1.19 6.49
CA ALA A 40 26.36 -1.35 7.95
C ALA A 40 26.51 -2.82 8.39
N ALA A 41 26.05 -3.78 7.59
CA ALA A 41 26.17 -5.21 7.85
C ALA A 41 27.59 -5.77 7.65
N VAL A 42 28.52 -4.98 7.09
CA VAL A 42 29.94 -5.35 6.97
C VAL A 42 30.59 -5.42 8.36
N PRO A 43 30.61 -4.34 9.17
CA PRO A 43 31.14 -4.40 10.53
C PRO A 43 30.18 -5.04 11.55
N VAL A 44 28.86 -5.06 11.30
CA VAL A 44 27.86 -5.57 12.26
C VAL A 44 27.02 -6.70 11.63
N PRO A 45 27.46 -7.97 11.73
CA PRO A 45 26.79 -9.10 11.07
C PRO A 45 25.32 -9.31 11.49
N ALA A 46 24.93 -8.87 12.70
CA ALA A 46 23.56 -8.95 13.17
C ALA A 46 22.56 -8.16 12.29
N LEU A 47 23.03 -7.10 11.61
CA LEU A 47 22.20 -6.29 10.71
C LEU A 47 21.84 -6.99 9.39
N ARG A 48 22.52 -8.10 9.05
CA ARG A 48 22.22 -8.87 7.83
C ARG A 48 20.76 -9.34 7.81
N LYS A 49 20.24 -9.81 8.95
CA LYS A 49 18.84 -10.25 9.06
C LYS A 49 17.86 -9.11 8.78
N VAL A 50 18.16 -7.91 9.27
CA VAL A 50 17.34 -6.72 9.06
C VAL A 50 17.40 -6.29 7.59
N ARG A 51 18.60 -6.29 6.99
CA ARG A 51 18.79 -6.04 5.56
C ARG A 51 17.96 -7.00 4.71
N ASP A 52 18.08 -8.29 4.99
CA ASP A 52 17.43 -9.35 4.21
C ASP A 52 15.91 -9.27 4.35
N PHE A 53 15.40 -8.94 5.54
CA PHE A 53 14.00 -8.62 5.74
C PHE A 53 13.52 -7.46 4.86
N HIS A 54 14.23 -6.32 4.87
CA HIS A 54 13.85 -5.18 4.03
C HIS A 54 13.91 -5.52 2.54
N TRP A 55 14.88 -6.32 2.10
CA TRP A 55 14.95 -6.78 0.71
C TRP A 55 13.80 -7.74 0.34
N GLN A 56 13.45 -8.65 1.24
CA GLN A 56 12.36 -9.58 1.03
C GLN A 56 11.01 -8.86 0.94
N VAL A 57 10.75 -7.91 1.86
CA VAL A 57 9.56 -7.05 1.83
C VAL A 57 9.55 -6.21 0.56
N ALA A 58 10.66 -5.55 0.22
CA ALA A 58 10.76 -4.73 -0.99
C ALA A 58 10.41 -5.51 -2.24
N THR A 59 10.89 -6.74 -2.38
CA THR A 59 10.70 -7.53 -3.60
C THR A 59 9.36 -8.27 -3.65
N THR A 60 8.88 -8.76 -2.51
CA THR A 60 7.61 -9.50 -2.41
C THR A 60 6.44 -8.55 -2.52
N ASP A 61 6.41 -7.51 -1.69
CA ASP A 61 5.29 -6.59 -1.62
C ASP A 61 5.23 -5.71 -2.86
N LEU A 62 6.37 -5.27 -3.42
CA LEU A 62 6.37 -4.57 -4.71
C LEU A 62 5.75 -5.43 -5.81
N ARG A 63 6.11 -6.71 -5.87
CA ARG A 63 5.54 -7.63 -6.85
C ARG A 63 4.03 -7.79 -6.64
N GLU A 64 3.57 -7.85 -5.41
CA GLU A 64 2.13 -7.89 -5.11
C GLU A 64 1.44 -6.60 -5.53
N ILE A 65 1.95 -5.43 -5.13
CA ILE A 65 1.42 -4.11 -5.47
C ILE A 65 1.32 -3.90 -6.99
N LEU A 66 2.33 -4.34 -7.74
CA LEU A 66 2.35 -4.24 -9.20
C LEU A 66 1.41 -5.24 -9.90
N ARG A 67 1.09 -6.37 -9.25
CA ARG A 67 0.20 -7.41 -9.81
C ARG A 67 -1.26 -7.21 -9.43
N ARG A 68 -1.54 -6.47 -8.36
CA ARG A 68 -2.89 -6.20 -7.89
C ARG A 68 -3.69 -5.45 -8.95
N ARG A 69 -4.73 -6.11 -9.46
CA ARG A 69 -5.70 -5.56 -10.42
C ARG A 69 -6.89 -4.89 -9.73
N ASP A 70 -7.04 -5.11 -8.43
CA ASP A 70 -8.06 -4.55 -7.54
C ASP A 70 -7.68 -3.16 -7.00
N ILE A 71 -6.43 -2.71 -7.20
CA ILE A 71 -6.09 -1.32 -6.93
C ILE A 71 -6.77 -0.49 -8.00
N ASN A 72 -7.76 0.26 -7.55
CA ASN A 72 -8.68 1.04 -8.37
C ASN A 72 -7.97 2.30 -8.89
N VAL A 73 -6.98 2.14 -9.78
CA VAL A 73 -6.13 3.24 -10.25
C VAL A 73 -6.62 3.82 -11.57
N GLY A 74 -7.12 5.06 -11.54
CA GLY A 74 -7.59 5.79 -12.73
C GLY A 74 -9.10 6.09 -12.72
N ASP A 75 -9.56 6.74 -13.79
CA ASP A 75 -10.94 7.26 -13.94
C ASP A 75 -11.98 6.19 -14.35
N ARG A 76 -11.58 4.92 -14.47
CA ARG A 76 -12.54 3.84 -14.68
C ARG A 76 -12.92 3.27 -13.32
N PRO A 77 -14.17 3.48 -12.85
CA PRO A 77 -14.66 2.72 -11.71
C PRO A 77 -14.53 1.23 -12.01
N LEU A 78 -14.25 0.42 -10.99
CA LEU A 78 -14.40 -1.03 -11.03
C LEU A 78 -15.80 -1.38 -11.55
N THR A 79 -15.96 -1.55 -12.87
CA THR A 79 -17.12 -2.20 -13.44
C THR A 79 -17.00 -3.66 -13.07
N ASP A 80 -17.66 -4.01 -11.96
CA ASP A 80 -17.92 -5.34 -11.38
C ASP A 80 -17.59 -5.43 -9.88
N ALA A 81 -17.86 -4.37 -9.11
CA ALA A 81 -18.17 -4.54 -7.71
C ALA A 81 -19.56 -3.95 -7.47
N SER A 82 -20.57 -4.83 -7.61
CA SER A 82 -21.86 -4.80 -6.90
C SER A 82 -22.41 -3.42 -6.53
N ASP A 83 -23.62 -3.13 -7.03
CA ASP A 83 -24.58 -2.18 -6.49
C ASP A 83 -24.94 -2.44 -5.01
N GLU A 84 -23.96 -2.60 -4.12
CA GLU A 84 -24.17 -2.41 -2.69
C GLU A 84 -23.99 -0.90 -2.44
N PRO A 85 -25.04 -0.19 -2.02
CA PRO A 85 -24.94 1.23 -1.73
C PRO A 85 -23.82 1.44 -0.70
N ALA A 86 -22.97 2.44 -0.96
CA ALA A 86 -22.08 2.99 0.05
C ALA A 86 -22.91 3.22 1.31
N CYS A 87 -22.54 2.58 2.42
CA CYS A 87 -23.30 2.60 3.68
C CYS A 87 -23.92 3.99 3.91
N ASP A 88 -25.25 4.09 3.93
CA ASP A 88 -25.95 5.34 4.26
C ASP A 88 -25.45 5.79 5.63
N VAL A 89 -24.67 6.87 5.65
CA VAL A 89 -24.26 7.51 6.89
C VAL A 89 -25.47 8.30 7.37
N PRO A 90 -26.11 7.94 8.50
CA PRO A 90 -27.21 8.73 9.02
C PRO A 90 -26.70 10.16 9.27
N PRO A 91 -27.49 11.19 8.89
CA PRO A 91 -27.09 12.57 9.12
C PRO A 91 -26.80 12.76 10.62
N ALA A 92 -25.71 13.48 10.92
CA ALA A 92 -25.33 13.79 12.28
C ALA A 92 -26.55 14.39 13.00
N ALA A 93 -26.95 13.75 14.10
CA ALA A 93 -28.02 14.26 14.95
C ALA A 93 -27.66 15.69 15.35
N SER A 94 -28.58 16.61 15.06
CA SER A 94 -28.49 18.04 15.41
C SER A 94 -28.80 18.26 16.88
#